data_AF-X1V228-F1
#
_entry.id   AF-X1V228-F1
#
_cell.length_a   1.000
_cell.length_b   1.000
_cell.length_c   1.000
_cell.angle_alpha   90.00
_cell.angle_beta   90.00
_cell.angle_gamma   90.00
#
_symmetry.space_group_name_H-M   'P 1'
#
loop_
_entity.id
_entity.type
_entity.pdbx_description
1 polymer ?
#
loop_
_entity_poly.entity_id
_entity_poly.type
_entity_poly.pdbx_seq_one_letter_code
_entity_poly.pdbx_strand_id
1 'polypeptide(L)'
;PRTETYYSAVTSKAAGDFSASDFWQSLKDDLAQINQEYYLKTNYYLFAESSLPELQTKPFNSFLLKTFRQNIVGNDNWPEPPDAGWLLPDNWFSRINDTVRTCFIVKYLDGVNFLAEYFAGRANAASYHSRVDFEAKEEGYYAAHFYIRFPCEVPRENWDTKCSGSEQCGPKWTKS
;
A
#
# COMPACT_ATOMS: atom_id res chain seq x y z
N PRO A 1 -6.95 9.65 -20.07
CA PRO A 1 -8.41 9.50 -19.77
C PRO A 1 -8.76 10.11 -18.40
N ARG A 2 -9.98 10.60 -18.17
CA ARG A 2 -10.37 11.25 -16.90
C ARG A 2 -10.06 10.38 -15.67
N THR A 3 -10.37 9.10 -15.74
CA THR A 3 -10.13 8.13 -14.65
C THR A 3 -8.65 7.86 -14.40
N GLU A 4 -7.80 7.91 -15.44
CA GLU A 4 -6.35 7.81 -15.28
C GLU A 4 -5.78 9.03 -14.55
N THR A 5 -6.21 10.23 -14.93
CA THR A 5 -5.81 11.48 -14.27
C THR A 5 -6.27 11.47 -12.81
N TYR A 6 -7.50 11.04 -12.54
CA TYR A 6 -8.01 10.87 -11.19
C TYR A 6 -7.16 9.88 -10.38
N TYR A 7 -6.94 8.67 -10.89
CA TYR A 7 -6.10 7.66 -10.23
C TYR A 7 -4.69 8.17 -9.94
N SER A 8 -4.07 8.84 -10.92
CA SER A 8 -2.72 9.39 -10.78
C SER A 8 -2.68 10.46 -9.69
N ALA A 9 -3.65 11.38 -9.68
CA ALA A 9 -3.74 12.42 -8.66
C ALA A 9 -3.92 11.84 -7.24
N VAL A 10 -4.81 10.85 -7.08
CA VAL A 10 -5.05 10.21 -5.77
C VAL A 10 -3.82 9.44 -5.30
N THR A 11 -3.20 8.63 -6.16
CA THR A 11 -2.04 7.83 -5.78
C THR A 11 -0.80 8.68 -5.51
N SER A 12 -0.58 9.75 -6.28
CA SER A 12 0.50 10.71 -6.00
C SER A 12 0.27 11.44 -4.67
N LYS A 13 -0.95 11.88 -4.37
CA LYS A 13 -1.28 12.49 -3.08
C LYS A 13 -1.06 11.50 -1.93
N ALA A 14 -1.58 10.28 -2.04
CA ALA A 14 -1.44 9.25 -1.02
C ALA A 14 0.04 8.88 -0.77
N ALA A 15 0.84 8.79 -1.83
CA ALA A 15 2.29 8.58 -1.70
C ALA A 15 2.98 9.76 -1.00
N GLY A 16 2.60 11.00 -1.32
CA GLY A 16 3.10 12.19 -0.65
C GLY A 16 2.72 12.25 0.83
N ASP A 17 1.45 12.03 1.15
CA ASP A 17 0.95 11.99 2.53
C ASP A 17 1.63 10.87 3.35
N PHE A 18 1.77 9.67 2.76
CA PHE A 18 2.45 8.56 3.44
C PHE A 18 3.95 8.84 3.62
N SER A 19 4.61 9.41 2.62
CA SER A 19 6.01 9.84 2.71
C SER A 19 6.21 10.85 3.83
N ALA A 20 5.28 11.79 4.01
CA ALA A 20 5.32 12.79 5.06
C ALA A 20 4.91 12.27 6.45
N SER A 21 4.42 11.03 6.57
CA SER A 21 4.00 10.46 7.85
C SER A 21 5.18 10.19 8.79
N ASP A 22 4.94 10.32 10.10
CA ASP A 22 5.94 10.00 11.12
C ASP A 22 6.44 8.55 11.01
N PHE A 23 5.57 7.63 10.58
CA PHE A 23 5.94 6.24 10.34
C PHE A 23 7.03 6.13 9.27
N TRP A 24 6.81 6.74 8.10
CA TRP A 24 7.78 6.66 7.01
C TRP A 24 9.06 7.46 7.28
N GLN A 25 8.94 8.65 7.86
CA GLN A 25 10.09 9.49 8.19
C GLN A 25 11.00 8.82 9.23
N SER A 26 10.42 8.21 10.27
CA SER A 26 11.22 7.52 11.28
C SER A 26 11.91 6.27 10.75
N LEU A 27 11.35 5.58 9.75
CA LEU A 27 12.05 4.47 9.11
C LEU A 27 13.39 4.89 8.51
N LYS A 28 13.50 6.10 7.96
CA LYS A 28 14.75 6.63 7.40
C LYS A 28 15.87 6.65 8.44
N ASP A 29 15.54 7.09 9.64
CA ASP A 29 16.48 7.20 10.75
C ASP A 29 16.77 5.81 11.36
N ASP A 30 15.76 4.93 11.37
CA ASP A 30 15.86 3.58 11.92
C ASP A 30 16.72 2.64 11.06
N LEU A 31 16.92 2.87 9.76
CA LEU A 31 17.64 1.93 8.87
C LEU A 31 19.04 1.56 9.39
N ALA A 32 19.79 2.55 9.90
CA ALA A 32 21.12 2.29 10.46
C ALA A 32 21.04 1.39 11.70
N GLN A 33 20.06 1.64 12.56
CA GLN A 33 19.81 0.85 13.77
C GLN A 33 19.36 -0.57 13.41
N ILE A 34 18.39 -0.74 12.52
CA ILE A 34 17.90 -2.04 12.04
C ILE A 34 19.06 -2.89 11.51
N ASN A 35 19.93 -2.27 10.71
CA ASN A 35 21.09 -2.93 10.13
C ASN A 35 22.11 -3.36 11.21
N GLN A 36 22.32 -2.53 12.23
CA GLN A 36 23.21 -2.82 13.36
C GLN A 36 22.64 -3.93 14.26
N GLU A 37 21.34 -3.89 14.58
CA GLU A 37 20.67 -4.92 15.37
C GLU A 37 20.76 -6.29 14.70
N TYR A 38 20.56 -6.34 13.38
CA TYR A 38 20.74 -7.56 12.61
C TYR A 38 22.20 -8.02 12.61
N TYR A 39 23.16 -7.10 12.39
CA TYR A 39 24.59 -7.42 12.43
C TYR A 39 25.04 -8.00 13.77
N LEU A 40 24.56 -7.48 14.89
CA LEU A 40 24.89 -8.02 16.21
C LEU A 40 24.37 -9.46 16.42
N LYS A 41 23.27 -9.83 15.75
CA LYS A 41 22.67 -11.18 15.84
C LYS A 41 23.32 -12.17 14.89
N THR A 42 23.72 -11.74 13.70
CA THR A 42 24.11 -12.64 12.60
C THR A 42 25.56 -12.49 12.15
N ASN A 43 26.23 -11.41 12.55
CA ASN A 43 27.55 -10.98 12.06
C ASN A 43 27.56 -10.59 10.56
N TYR A 44 26.40 -10.28 9.98
CA TYR A 44 26.23 -9.80 8.61
C TYR A 44 25.33 -8.56 8.55
N TYR A 45 25.56 -7.68 7.58
CA TYR A 45 24.65 -6.56 7.34
C TYR A 45 23.36 -7.03 6.66
N LEU A 46 22.22 -6.45 7.06
CA LEU A 46 20.89 -6.83 6.57
C LEU A 46 20.68 -6.41 5.11
N PHE A 47 20.87 -5.12 4.83
CA PHE A 47 20.46 -4.53 3.55
C PHE A 47 21.53 -4.70 2.48
N ALA A 48 21.06 -4.89 1.24
CA ALA A 48 21.89 -4.75 0.05
C ALA A 48 22.25 -3.28 -0.22
N GLU A 49 21.31 -2.38 0.04
CA GLU A 49 21.42 -0.94 -0.14
C GLU A 49 21.15 -0.22 1.19
N SER A 50 21.94 0.80 1.52
CA SER A 50 21.86 1.50 2.80
C SER A 50 20.86 2.66 2.82
N SER A 51 20.22 2.98 1.69
CA SER A 51 19.25 4.07 1.55
C SER A 51 17.82 3.57 1.67
N LEU A 52 16.94 4.44 2.21
CA LEU A 52 15.51 4.21 2.19
C LEU A 52 15.01 4.14 0.74
N PRO A 53 14.35 3.04 0.33
CA PRO A 53 13.86 2.90 -1.03
C PRO A 53 12.75 3.91 -1.30
N GLU A 54 12.67 4.39 -2.54
CA GLU A 54 11.66 5.36 -2.93
C GLU A 54 10.25 4.74 -2.90
N LEU A 55 9.26 5.56 -2.56
CA LEU A 55 7.85 5.21 -2.73
C LEU A 55 7.48 5.34 -4.21
N GLN A 56 6.86 4.31 -4.73
CA GLN A 56 6.41 4.22 -6.11
C GLN A 56 4.89 4.07 -6.16
N THR A 57 4.27 4.74 -7.12
CA THR A 57 2.87 4.53 -7.45
C THR A 57 2.76 3.52 -8.59
N LYS A 58 1.82 2.58 -8.49
CA LYS A 58 1.58 1.60 -9.54
C LYS A 58 1.05 2.28 -10.80
N PRO A 59 1.64 2.06 -12.00
CA PRO A 59 1.14 2.65 -13.23
C PRO A 59 -0.32 2.29 -13.50
N PHE A 60 -1.10 3.25 -14.03
CA PHE A 60 -2.55 3.08 -14.23
C PHE A 60 -2.90 1.85 -15.08
N ASN A 61 -2.18 1.60 -16.17
CA ASN A 61 -2.42 0.42 -17.01
C ASN A 61 -2.20 -0.91 -16.26
N SER A 62 -1.14 -0.99 -15.45
CA SER A 62 -0.88 -2.16 -14.61
C SER A 62 -1.90 -2.32 -13.49
N PHE A 63 -2.41 -1.20 -12.97
CA PHE A 63 -3.51 -1.17 -12.00
C PHE A 63 -4.81 -1.69 -12.64
N LEU A 64 -5.21 -1.15 -13.79
CA LEU A 64 -6.41 -1.56 -14.53
C LEU A 64 -6.35 -3.03 -14.95
N LEU A 65 -5.20 -3.53 -15.37
CA LEU A 65 -5.04 -4.96 -15.65
C LEU A 65 -5.22 -5.82 -14.38
N LYS A 66 -4.80 -5.33 -13.21
CA LYS A 66 -5.05 -6.03 -11.94
C LYS A 66 -6.55 -6.02 -11.61
N THR A 67 -7.26 -4.92 -11.83
CA THR A 67 -8.70 -4.88 -11.59
C THR A 67 -9.46 -5.82 -12.52
N PHE A 68 -9.08 -5.89 -13.80
CA PHE A 68 -9.60 -6.87 -14.74
C PHE A 68 -9.35 -8.30 -14.28
N ARG A 69 -8.13 -8.63 -13.83
CA ARG A 69 -7.83 -9.98 -13.33
C ARG A 69 -8.68 -10.36 -12.12
N GLN A 70 -8.95 -9.42 -11.21
CA GLN A 70 -9.76 -9.71 -10.02
C GLN A 70 -11.26 -9.77 -10.31
N ASN A 71 -11.77 -8.94 -11.23
CA ASN A 71 -13.19 -8.92 -11.58
C ASN A 71 -13.58 -10.06 -12.53
N ILE A 72 -12.66 -10.47 -13.42
CA ILE A 72 -12.99 -11.33 -14.56
C ILE A 72 -12.20 -12.64 -14.50
N VAL A 73 -10.86 -12.57 -14.56
CA VAL A 73 -10.03 -13.78 -14.75
C VAL A 73 -10.02 -14.70 -13.54
N GLY A 74 -9.92 -14.13 -12.33
CA GLY A 74 -9.94 -14.86 -11.06
C GLY A 74 -11.30 -14.83 -10.39
N ASN A 75 -12.37 -14.56 -11.14
CA ASN A 75 -13.74 -14.59 -10.64
C ASN A 75 -14.39 -15.93 -10.99
N ASP A 76 -14.43 -16.84 -10.02
CA ASP A 76 -15.04 -18.16 -10.20
C ASP A 76 -16.56 -18.09 -10.46
N ASN A 77 -17.20 -16.95 -10.16
CA ASN A 77 -18.64 -16.73 -10.35
C ASN A 77 -18.99 -16.06 -11.70
N TRP A 78 -18.02 -15.83 -12.59
CA TRP A 78 -18.27 -15.10 -13.84
C TRP A 78 -19.46 -15.67 -14.65
N PRO A 79 -20.42 -14.84 -15.13
CA PRO A 79 -20.42 -13.37 -15.19
C PRO A 79 -20.99 -12.65 -13.95
N GLU A 80 -21.37 -13.38 -12.91
CA GLU A 80 -21.86 -12.80 -11.66
C GLU A 80 -20.72 -12.13 -10.87
N PRO A 81 -21.03 -11.24 -9.91
CA PRO A 81 -19.99 -10.57 -9.12
C PRO A 81 -19.09 -11.57 -8.37
N PRO A 82 -17.79 -11.26 -8.19
CA PRO A 82 -16.94 -12.00 -7.27
C PRO A 82 -17.49 -11.95 -5.84
N ASP A 83 -17.09 -12.88 -4.97
CA ASP A 83 -17.55 -12.93 -3.56
C ASP A 83 -17.35 -11.62 -2.80
N ALA A 84 -16.25 -10.92 -3.07
CA ALA A 84 -15.94 -9.63 -2.48
C ALA A 84 -16.59 -8.43 -3.21
N GLY A 85 -17.47 -8.68 -4.17
CA GLY A 85 -18.12 -7.70 -5.04
C GLY A 85 -17.21 -7.14 -6.14
N TRP A 86 -17.80 -6.34 -7.04
CA TRP A 86 -17.07 -5.68 -8.11
C TRP A 86 -16.02 -4.69 -7.59
N LEU A 87 -14.85 -4.70 -8.22
CA LEU A 87 -13.82 -3.71 -8.00
C LEU A 87 -14.04 -2.52 -8.95
N LEU A 88 -14.55 -1.42 -8.41
CA LEU A 88 -15.01 -0.23 -9.12
C LEU A 88 -14.32 1.04 -8.57
N PRO A 89 -14.31 2.16 -9.33
CA PRO A 89 -13.58 3.37 -8.94
C PRO A 89 -13.82 3.88 -7.50
N ASP A 90 -15.01 3.64 -6.96
CA ASP A 90 -15.40 4.02 -5.60
C ASP A 90 -14.71 3.20 -4.49
N ASN A 91 -14.26 1.98 -4.79
CA ASN A 91 -13.65 1.08 -3.82
C ASN A 91 -12.20 0.68 -4.13
N TRP A 92 -11.66 1.13 -5.27
CA TRP A 92 -10.28 0.85 -5.73
C TRP A 92 -9.21 1.00 -4.66
N PHE A 93 -9.15 2.15 -3.99
CA PHE A 93 -8.09 2.47 -3.02
C PHE A 93 -8.25 1.75 -1.68
N SER A 94 -9.43 1.16 -1.41
CA SER A 94 -9.68 0.36 -0.21
C SER A 94 -9.42 -1.13 -0.40
N ARG A 95 -9.44 -1.60 -1.66
CA ARG A 95 -9.39 -3.04 -2.00
C ARG A 95 -8.10 -3.47 -2.72
N ILE A 96 -7.36 -2.54 -3.32
CA ILE A 96 -6.07 -2.84 -3.95
C ILE A 96 -4.92 -2.39 -3.04
N ASN A 97 -4.17 -3.36 -2.53
CA ASN A 97 -3.15 -3.12 -1.50
C ASN A 97 -1.78 -2.64 -2.04
N ASP A 98 -1.60 -2.56 -3.37
CA ASP A 98 -0.30 -2.26 -4.00
C ASP A 98 -0.32 -1.01 -4.90
N THR A 99 -1.18 -0.03 -4.57
CA THR A 99 -1.27 1.26 -5.27
C THR A 99 -0.06 2.16 -4.97
N VAL A 100 0.30 2.29 -3.70
CA VAL A 100 1.55 2.90 -3.21
C VAL A 100 2.41 1.77 -2.65
N ARG A 101 3.65 1.66 -3.11
CA ARG A 101 4.52 0.53 -2.79
C ARG A 101 5.99 0.94 -2.77
N THR A 102 6.80 0.15 -2.10
CA THR A 102 8.25 0.24 -2.12
C THR A 102 8.84 -1.17 -1.99
N CYS A 103 10.15 -1.31 -2.17
CA CYS A 103 10.84 -2.60 -2.07
C CYS A 103 12.12 -2.44 -1.27
N PHE A 104 12.22 -3.17 -0.16
CA PHE A 104 13.46 -3.32 0.60
C PHE A 104 14.19 -4.57 0.11
N ILE A 105 15.47 -4.41 -0.23
CA ILE A 105 16.32 -5.52 -0.67
C ILE A 105 17.24 -5.93 0.48
N VAL A 106 17.08 -7.15 0.96
CA VAL A 106 17.92 -7.77 2.00
C VAL A 106 18.87 -8.79 1.39
N LYS A 107 20.01 -9.04 2.05
CA LYS A 107 21.06 -9.94 1.53
C LYS A 107 20.75 -11.42 1.72
N TYR A 108 20.02 -11.75 2.78
CA TYR A 108 19.81 -13.13 3.23
C TYR A 108 18.34 -13.39 3.52
N LEU A 109 17.92 -14.65 3.37
CA LEU A 109 16.53 -15.07 3.48
C LEU A 109 15.95 -14.83 4.89
N ASP A 110 16.73 -15.08 5.94
CA ASP A 110 16.33 -14.81 7.33
C ASP A 110 16.15 -13.30 7.59
N GLY A 111 16.88 -12.46 6.86
CA GLY A 111 16.71 -11.01 6.87
C GLY A 111 15.31 -10.56 6.45
N VAL A 112 14.62 -11.33 5.60
CA VAL A 112 13.23 -11.05 5.20
C VAL A 112 12.30 -11.14 6.40
N ASN A 113 12.43 -12.23 7.19
CA ASN A 113 11.61 -12.41 8.39
C ASN A 113 11.92 -11.35 9.45
N PHE A 114 13.22 -11.09 9.69
CA PHE A 114 13.66 -10.06 10.62
C PHE A 114 13.06 -8.68 10.31
N LEU A 115 13.12 -8.25 9.04
CA LEU A 115 12.60 -6.95 8.64
C LEU A 115 11.07 -6.89 8.70
N ALA A 116 10.38 -7.96 8.32
CA ALA A 116 8.92 -8.03 8.38
C ALA A 116 8.40 -7.94 9.82
N GLU A 117 9.05 -8.65 10.76
CA GLU A 117 8.74 -8.57 12.19
C GLU A 117 9.00 -7.17 12.76
N TYR A 118 10.13 -6.56 12.38
CA TYR A 118 10.46 -5.19 12.80
C TYR A 118 9.38 -4.20 12.33
N PHE A 119 9.00 -4.24 11.05
CA PHE A 119 7.96 -3.36 10.52
C PHE A 119 6.58 -3.62 11.12
N ALA A 120 6.22 -4.88 11.38
CA ALA A 120 4.97 -5.22 12.07
C ALA A 120 4.95 -4.62 13.48
N GLY A 121 6.06 -4.73 14.23
CA GLY A 121 6.21 -4.11 15.55
C GLY A 121 6.08 -2.59 15.52
N ARG A 122 6.72 -1.93 14.55
CA ARG A 122 6.64 -0.46 14.39
C ARG A 122 5.24 -0.01 14.00
N ALA A 123 4.58 -0.71 13.09
CA ALA A 123 3.22 -0.38 12.68
C ALA A 123 2.25 -0.52 13.86
N ASN A 124 2.37 -1.58 14.65
CA ASN A 124 1.57 -1.76 15.86
C ASN A 124 1.81 -0.65 16.88
N ALA A 125 3.07 -0.28 17.14
CA ALA A 125 3.42 0.82 18.04
C ALA A 125 2.83 2.17 17.58
N ALA A 126 2.73 2.39 16.26
CA ALA A 126 2.10 3.55 15.65
C ALA A 126 0.58 3.41 15.44
N SER A 127 -0.06 2.36 16.00
CA SER A 127 -1.50 2.08 15.87
C SER A 127 -2.00 1.90 14.43
N TYR A 128 -1.13 1.49 13.51
CA TYR A 128 -1.51 1.11 12.16
C TYR A 128 -1.93 -0.36 12.10
N HIS A 129 -3.02 -0.64 11.38
CA HIS A 129 -3.34 -2.01 11.00
C HIS A 129 -2.33 -2.49 9.94
N SER A 130 -1.60 -3.56 10.25
CA SER A 130 -0.64 -4.17 9.35
C SER A 130 -0.92 -5.66 9.10
N ARG A 131 -0.36 -6.19 8.00
CA ARG A 131 -0.39 -7.60 7.64
C ARG A 131 0.93 -7.99 6.99
N VAL A 132 1.45 -9.17 7.30
CA VAL A 132 2.62 -9.76 6.64
C VAL A 132 2.18 -11.04 5.95
N ASP A 133 2.45 -11.15 4.66
CA ASP A 133 2.25 -12.37 3.88
C ASP A 133 3.62 -12.85 3.35
N PHE A 134 4.09 -14.01 3.78
CA PHE A 134 5.32 -14.62 3.25
C PHE A 134 5.02 -15.40 1.98
N GLU A 135 5.81 -15.19 0.93
CA GLU A 135 5.64 -15.85 -0.36
C GLU A 135 6.93 -16.58 -0.73
N ALA A 136 6.81 -17.89 -0.92
CA ALA A 136 7.86 -18.78 -1.41
C ALA A 136 7.30 -19.56 -2.60
N LYS A 137 8.03 -19.57 -3.74
CA LYS A 137 7.64 -20.33 -4.93
C LYS A 137 8.71 -21.32 -5.34
N GLU A 138 8.29 -22.37 -6.04
CA GLU A 138 9.15 -23.46 -6.50
C GLU A 138 10.27 -22.96 -7.42
N GLU A 139 10.03 -21.90 -8.20
CA GLU A 139 11.05 -21.25 -9.03
C GLU A 139 12.10 -20.45 -8.25
N GLY A 140 12.06 -20.47 -6.91
CA GLY A 140 13.05 -19.82 -6.05
C GLY A 140 12.74 -18.36 -5.71
N TYR A 141 11.51 -17.90 -5.94
CA TYR A 141 11.05 -16.59 -5.48
C TYR A 141 10.75 -16.62 -3.99
N TYR A 142 11.47 -15.83 -3.19
CA TYR A 142 11.26 -15.67 -1.75
C TYR A 142 11.10 -14.19 -1.41
N ALA A 143 9.94 -13.82 -0.88
CA ALA A 143 9.64 -12.45 -0.47
C ALA A 143 8.69 -12.42 0.73
N ALA A 144 8.63 -11.27 1.40
CA ALA A 144 7.53 -10.94 2.31
C ALA A 144 6.81 -9.71 1.79
N HIS A 145 5.49 -9.78 1.72
CA HIS A 145 4.64 -8.64 1.47
C HIS A 145 4.14 -8.08 2.80
N PHE A 146 4.64 -6.90 3.14
CA PHE A 146 4.18 -6.14 4.29
C PHE A 146 3.19 -5.06 3.85
N TYR A 147 1.98 -5.11 4.40
CA TYR A 147 0.90 -4.17 4.11
C TYR A 147 0.59 -3.33 5.35
N ILE A 148 0.41 -2.03 5.14
CA ILE A 148 -0.13 -1.09 6.14
C ILE A 148 -1.39 -0.45 5.58
N ARG A 149 -2.42 -0.29 6.42
CA ARG A 149 -3.56 0.57 6.12
C ARG A 149 -3.27 1.99 6.57
N PHE A 150 -3.13 2.89 5.61
CA PHE A 150 -2.88 4.31 5.84
C PHE A 150 -4.13 5.14 5.50
N PRO A 151 -4.64 5.97 6.41
CA PRO A 151 -5.78 6.84 6.12
C PRO A 151 -5.35 7.97 5.18
N CYS A 152 -6.06 8.12 4.06
CA CYS A 152 -5.82 9.20 3.11
C CYS A 152 -7.14 9.79 2.60
N GLU A 153 -7.11 11.08 2.27
CA GLU A 153 -8.25 11.75 1.65
C GLU A 153 -8.33 11.39 0.16
N VAL A 154 -9.45 10.77 -0.23
CA VAL A 154 -9.73 10.44 -1.63
C VAL A 154 -10.81 11.41 -2.14
N PRO A 155 -10.48 12.34 -3.06
CA PRO A 155 -11.48 13.20 -3.68
C PRO A 155 -12.52 12.37 -4.44
N ARG A 156 -13.73 12.88 -4.60
CA ARG A 156 -14.73 12.20 -5.44
C ARG A 156 -14.35 12.32 -6.92
N GLU A 157 -14.54 11.25 -7.69
CA GLU A 157 -14.20 11.20 -9.13
C GLU A 157 -14.93 12.29 -9.95
N ASN A 158 -16.09 12.75 -9.46
CA ASN A 158 -16.87 13.76 -10.17
C ASN A 158 -16.25 15.16 -10.17
N TRP A 159 -15.24 15.47 -9.34
CA TRP A 159 -14.62 16.82 -9.23
C TRP A 159 -15.64 17.97 -9.23
N ASP A 160 -16.90 17.70 -8.85
CA ASP A 160 -17.96 18.67 -8.98
C ASP A 160 -17.76 19.73 -7.92
N THR A 161 -17.30 20.89 -8.37
CA THR A 161 -17.41 22.13 -7.61
C THR A 161 -18.86 22.55 -7.74
N LYS A 162 -19.69 22.31 -6.73
CA LYS A 162 -20.96 23.05 -6.65
C LYS A 162 -20.59 24.52 -6.50
N CYS A 163 -20.84 25.33 -7.52
CA CYS A 163 -20.89 26.78 -7.36
C CYS A 163 -21.86 27.06 -6.20
N SER A 164 -21.43 27.86 -5.21
CA SER A 164 -22.28 28.30 -4.11
C SER A 164 -23.32 29.31 -4.64
N GLY A 165 -24.32 28.81 -5.33
CA GLY A 165 -25.65 29.37 -5.45
C GLY A 165 -26.58 28.50 -4.61
N SER A 166 -26.94 29.02 -3.43
CA SER A 166 -27.95 28.54 -2.48
C SER A 166 -28.71 27.25 -2.87
N GLU A 167 -28.34 26.10 -2.28
CA GLU A 167 -29.28 25.14 -1.65
C GLU A 167 -28.56 23.92 -1.05
N GLN A 168 -28.62 23.88 0.29
CA GLN A 168 -28.56 22.77 1.25
C GLN A 168 -27.43 21.72 1.16
N CYS A 169 -26.59 21.80 2.20
CA CYS A 169 -25.49 20.90 2.57
C CYS A 169 -25.94 19.49 3.00
N GLY A 170 -25.24 18.48 2.47
CA GLY A 170 -24.66 17.35 3.23
C GLY A 170 -25.57 16.19 3.70
N PRO A 171 -25.22 14.91 3.45
CA PRO A 171 -25.86 13.79 4.12
C PRO A 171 -25.42 13.70 5.58
N LYS A 172 -26.39 13.56 6.48
CA LYS A 172 -26.18 13.25 7.91
C LYS A 172 -25.66 11.81 8.02
N TRP A 173 -24.49 11.64 8.60
CA TRP A 173 -24.00 10.33 9.03
C TRP A 173 -24.82 9.88 10.24
N THR A 174 -25.70 8.90 10.07
CA THR A 174 -26.24 8.12 11.18
C THR A 174 -25.33 6.93 11.42
N LYS A 175 -24.81 6.83 12.65
CA LYS A 175 -24.13 5.64 13.15
C LYS A 175 -25.08 4.44 13.12
N SER A 176 -24.56 3.30 12.68
CA SER A 176 -25.07 1.95 12.97
C SER A 176 -23.89 1.01 13.06
#